data_AF-A0A842V2C2-F1
#
_entry.id   AF-A0A842V2C2-F1
#
_cell.length_a   1.000
_cell.length_b   1.000
_cell.length_c   1.000
_cell.angle_alpha   90.00
_cell.angle_beta   90.00
_cell.angle_gamma   90.00
#
_symmetry.space_group_name_H-M   'P 1'
#
loop_
_entity.id
_entity.type
_entity.pdbx_description
1 polymer ?
#
loop_
_entity_poly.entity_id
_entity_poly.type
_entity_poly.pdbx_seq_one_letter_code
_entity_poly.pdbx_strand_id
1 'polypeptide(L)' 'MISVVQCPKCGWLQATKAVRQFKCRRCNHSRGMRRVKVIKVVKNPQVARLLIGELRKKL' A
#
# COMPACT_ATOMS: atom_id res chain seq x y z
N MET A 1 -1.41 10.90 7.45
CA MET A 1 -0.74 10.60 6.16
C MET A 1 -1.17 9.20 5.69
N ILE A 2 -1.21 8.97 4.38
CA ILE A 2 -1.63 7.71 3.75
C ILE A 2 -0.46 7.16 2.95
N SER A 3 -0.09 5.93 3.24
CA SER A 3 1.01 5.23 2.59
C SER A 3 0.46 4.30 1.51
N VAL A 4 0.93 4.46 0.28
CA VAL A 4 0.73 3.50 -0.80
C VAL A 4 1.82 2.45 -0.68
N VAL A 5 1.42 1.20 -0.49
CA VAL A 5 2.31 0.07 -0.27
C VAL A 5 2.00 -1.06 -1.23
N GLN A 6 3.02 -1.85 -1.54
CA GLN A 6 2.86 -3.11 -2.26
C GLN A 6 2.97 -4.27 -1.29
N CYS A 7 2.03 -5.22 -1.37
CA CYS A 7 2.12 -6.44 -0.60
C CYS A 7 3.35 -7.24 -1.03
N PRO A 8 4.27 -7.60 -0.11
CA PRO A 8 5.45 -8.38 -0.46
C PRO A 8 5.13 -9.84 -0.82
N LYS A 9 3.94 -10.34 -0.46
CA LYS A 9 3.53 -11.73 -0.72
C LYS A 9 2.84 -11.88 -2.09
N CYS A 10 1.86 -11.03 -2.38
CA CYS A 10 1.01 -11.18 -3.59
C CYS A 10 1.10 -10.00 -4.57
N GLY A 11 2.01 -9.05 -4.36
CA GLY A 11 2.20 -7.89 -5.23
C GLY A 11 1.05 -6.86 -5.22
N TRP A 12 -0.02 -7.09 -4.46
CA TRP A 12 -1.18 -6.20 -4.43
C TRP A 12 -0.85 -4.81 -3.89
N LEU A 13 -1.20 -3.79 -4.67
CA LEU A 13 -1.09 -2.39 -4.28
C LEU A 13 -2.31 -1.94 -3.49
N GLN A 14 -2.07 -1.32 -2.33
CA GLN A 14 -3.11 -0.76 -1.48
C GLN A 14 -2.65 0.49 -0.73
N ALA A 15 -3.61 1.33 -0.35
CA ALA A 15 -3.39 2.47 0.53
C ALA A 15 -3.65 2.06 1.99
N THR A 16 -2.81 2.52 2.91
CA THR A 16 -2.98 2.27 4.35
C THR A 16 -2.58 3.48 5.18
N LYS A 17 -3.26 3.69 6.30
CA LYS A 17 -2.85 4.62 7.37
C LYS A 17 -2.15 3.89 8.53
N ALA A 18 -1.94 2.57 8.40
CA ALA A 18 -1.35 1.77 9.45
C ALA A 18 0.12 2.13 9.68
N VAL A 19 0.48 2.33 10.94
CA VAL A 19 1.82 2.74 11.37
C VAL A 19 2.65 1.59 11.95
N ARG A 20 1.99 0.61 12.59
CA ARG A 20 2.67 -0.51 13.27
C ARG A 20 2.66 -1.79 12.44
N GLN A 21 1.49 -2.20 11.97
CA GLN A 21 1.29 -3.47 11.28
C GLN A 21 0.60 -3.26 9.93
N PHE A 22 1.18 -3.84 8.90
CA PHE A 22 0.57 -3.98 7.59
C PHE A 22 -0.26 -5.26 7.54
N LYS A 23 -1.46 -5.18 6.95
CA LYS A 23 -2.27 -6.33 6.55
C LYS A 23 -2.75 -6.14 5.12
N CYS A 24 -2.48 -7.11 4.26
CA CYS A 24 -2.93 -7.12 2.88
C CYS A 24 -4.44 -7.43 2.82
N ARG A 25 -5.21 -6.57 2.15
CA ARG A 25 -6.66 -6.77 1.97
C ARG A 25 -7.00 -7.85 0.94
N ARG A 26 -6.02 -8.33 0.16
CA ARG A 26 -6.22 -9.36 -0.87
C ARG A 26 -5.83 -10.76 -0.39
N CYS A 27 -4.63 -10.93 0.16
CA CYS A 27 -4.13 -12.26 0.55
C CYS A 27 -4.04 -12.49 2.07
N ASN A 28 -4.56 -11.56 2.89
CA ASN A 28 -4.50 -11.57 4.35
C ASN A 28 -3.09 -11.62 4.98
N HIS A 29 -2.02 -11.57 4.18
CA HIS A 29 -0.65 -11.52 4.68
C HIS A 29 -0.45 -10.29 5.56
N SER A 30 0.16 -10.52 6.73
CA SER A 30 0.42 -9.47 7.71
C SER A 30 1.90 -9.41 8.04
N ARG A 31 2.43 -8.20 8.21
CA ARG A 31 3.85 -7.96 8.54
C ARG A 31 4.00 -6.64 9.27
N GLY A 32 5.07 -6.46 10.05
CA GLY A 32 5.39 -5.15 10.62
C GLY A 32 5.59 -4.11 9.52
N MET A 33 5.01 -2.91 9.67
CA MET A 33 5.03 -1.86 8.64
C MET A 33 6.46 -1.42 8.29
N ARG A 34 7.39 -1.46 9.26
CA ARG A 34 8.83 -1.22 9.07
C ARG A 34 9.49 -2.15 8.04
N ARG A 35 8.90 -3.32 7.78
CA ARG A 35 9.39 -4.33 6.82
C ARG A 35 8.60 -4.32 5.50
N VAL A 36 7.75 -3.32 5.27
CA VAL A 36 6.93 -3.20 4.05
C VAL A 36 7.42 -2.03 3.23
N LYS A 37 7.64 -2.27 1.93
CA LYS A 37 8.07 -1.22 1.01
C LYS A 37 6.94 -0.21 0.81
N VAL A 38 7.19 1.02 1.25
CA VAL A 38 6.34 2.18 0.96
C VAL A 38 6.76 2.76 -0.36
N ILE A 39 5.83 2.85 -1.31
CA ILE A 39 6.07 3.41 -2.63
C ILE A 39 5.96 4.93 -2.57
N LYS A 40 4.89 5.43 -1.95
CA LYS A 40 4.63 6.86 -1.84
C LYS A 40 3.77 7.16 -0.62
N VAL A 41 3.99 8.33 0.00
CA VAL A 41 3.15 8.84 1.09
C VAL A 41 2.42 10.08 0.59
N VAL A 42 1.11 10.14 0.82
CA VAL A 42 0.24 11.24 0.39
C VAL A 42 -0.66 11.70 1.52
N LYS A 43 -1.15 12.95 1.46
CA LYS A 43 -2.10 13.49 2.45
C LYS A 43 -3.55 13.18 2.08
N ASN A 44 -3.88 13.17 0.79
CA ASN A 44 -5.24 12.99 0.28
C ASN A 44 -5.52 11.51 -0.15
N PRO A 45 -6.60 10.87 0.34
CA PRO A 45 -6.99 9.51 -0.05
C PRO A 45 -7.35 9.35 -1.53
N GLN A 46 -7.91 10.39 -2.17
CA GLN A 46 -8.24 10.36 -3.60
C GLN A 46 -6.97 10.23 -4.43
N VAL A 47 -5.92 10.98 -4.08
CA VAL A 47 -4.60 10.89 -4.72
C VAL A 47 -4.00 9.50 -4.53
N ALA A 48 -4.14 8.88 -3.35
CA ALA A 48 -3.68 7.51 -3.13
C ALA A 48 -4.36 6.50 -4.06
N ARG A 49 -5.68 6.66 -4.29
CA ARG A 49 -6.46 5.78 -5.17
C ARG A 49 -6.06 5.94 -6.63
N LEU A 50 -5.86 7.17 -7.10
CA LEU A 50 -5.37 7.46 -8.45
C LEU A 50 -3.99 6.83 -8.68
N LEU A 51 -3.05 7.04 -7.76
CA LEU A 51 -1.70 6.45 -7.83
C LEU A 51 -1.74 4.93 -7.90
N ILE A 52 -2.59 4.27 -7.11
CA ILE A 52 -2.74 2.80 -7.18
C ILE A 52 -3.24 2.37 -8.57
N GLY A 53 -4.19 3.12 -9.15
CA GLY A 53 -4.68 2.86 -10.50
C GLY A 53 -3.59 3.01 -11.56
N GLU A 54 -2.81 4.09 -11.49
CA GLU A 54 -1.68 4.33 -12.40
C GLU A 54 -0.59 3.27 -12.28
N LEU A 55 -0.23 2.91 -11.05
CA LEU A 55 0.80 1.89 -10.79
C LEU A 55 0.37 0.51 -11.29
N ARG A 56 -0.92 0.19 -11.28
CA ARG A 56 -1.44 -1.07 -11.85
C ARG A 56 -1.41 -1.12 -13.37
N LYS A 57 -1.44 0.03 -14.05
CA LYS A 57 -1.35 0.09 -15.53
C LYS A 57 0.08 -0.07 -16.03
N LYS A 58 1.08 0.15 -15.17
CA LYS A 58 2.51 0.08 -15.49
C LYS A 58 3.15 -1.28 -15.15
N LEU A 59 2.38 -2.18 -14.53
CA LEU A 59 2.77 -3.55 -14.20
C LEU A 59 2.11 -4.51 -15.20
#